data_AF-A0A6M8VD48-F1
#
_entry.id   AF-A0A6M8VD48-F1
#
_cell.length_a   1.000
_cell.length_b   1.000
_cell.length_c   1.000
_cell.angle_alpha   90.00
_cell.angle_beta   90.00
_cell.angle_gamma   90.00
#
_symmetry.space_group_name_H-M   'P 1'
#
loop_
_entity.id
_entity.type
_entity.pdbx_description
1 polymer ?
#
loop_
_entity_poly.entity_id
_entity_poly.type
_entity_poly.pdbx_seq_one_letter_code
_entity_poly.pdbx_strand_id
1 'polypeptide(L)'
;MRQCGILLIALWLTAGCGQANGPESDRTQDPSDQSTAAEAETEGNTAGSDSDSLAELSRDPEALREAMRDPDRRRELMEQLRERRGEVVDDEVRAERRAAIRERMRQQRGDGRDARDPSVVEHFGRRSSLRGSWWQDDDISASLGLAEDQRRALEAADAKRSEAAREHRQTLAEATAQLRAQLAEAERESIRRLIDQRAEAAAALAEAERDWMLGVLETLSDEQIKALAREHPQAFAGLAGGRR
;
A
#
# COMPACT_ATOMS: atom_id res chain seq x y z
N MET A 1 -30.75 -27.63 2.96
CA MET A 1 -30.17 -26.74 1.93
C MET A 1 -29.34 -25.61 2.58
N ARG A 2 -28.31 -25.95 3.36
CA ARG A 2 -27.45 -24.98 4.09
C ARG A 2 -25.96 -25.06 3.70
N GLN A 3 -25.61 -25.87 2.69
CA GLN A 3 -24.21 -26.18 2.34
C GLN A 3 -23.72 -25.53 1.04
N CYS A 4 -24.58 -24.86 0.26
CA CYS A 4 -24.17 -24.29 -1.04
C CYS A 4 -23.63 -22.85 -0.97
N GLY A 5 -23.77 -22.14 0.16
CA GLY A 5 -23.30 -20.75 0.29
C GLY A 5 -21.82 -20.59 0.68
N ILE A 6 -21.25 -21.58 1.37
CA ILE A 6 -19.88 -21.49 1.93
C ILE A 6 -18.81 -21.77 0.86
N LEU A 7 -19.17 -22.44 -0.24
CA LEU A 7 -18.23 -22.86 -1.28
C LEU A 7 -17.77 -21.74 -2.24
N LEU A 8 -18.41 -20.56 -2.24
CA LEU A 8 -18.05 -19.48 -3.17
C LEU A 8 -16.98 -18.51 -2.65
N ILE A 9 -16.67 -18.49 -1.35
CA ILE A 9 -15.65 -17.59 -0.78
C ILE A 9 -14.27 -18.27 -0.71
N ALA A 10 -14.22 -19.60 -0.61
CA ALA A 10 -12.96 -20.36 -0.58
C ALA A 10 -12.17 -20.31 -1.92
N LEU A 11 -12.81 -19.95 -3.04
CA LEU A 11 -12.17 -19.94 -4.35
C LEU A 11 -11.31 -18.69 -4.63
N TRP A 12 -11.45 -17.62 -3.84
CA TRP A 12 -10.67 -16.39 -4.04
C TRP A 12 -9.35 -16.34 -3.26
N LEU A 13 -9.14 -17.25 -2.30
CA LEU A 13 -7.93 -17.28 -1.46
C LEU A 13 -6.80 -18.15 -2.02
N THR A 14 -7.03 -18.94 -3.07
CA THR A 14 -6.04 -19.89 -3.63
C THR A 14 -5.36 -19.42 -4.93
N ALA A 15 -5.76 -18.29 -5.51
CA ALA A 15 -5.18 -17.81 -6.78
C ALA A 15 -3.90 -16.94 -6.64
N GLY A 16 -3.36 -16.75 -5.43
CA GLY A 16 -2.19 -15.90 -5.18
C GLY A 16 -0.83 -16.59 -5.21
N CYS A 17 -0.78 -17.92 -5.27
CA CYS A 17 0.47 -18.68 -5.23
C CYS A 17 0.59 -19.59 -6.47
N GLY A 18 1.41 -19.16 -7.42
CA GLY A 18 2.03 -20.05 -8.40
C GLY A 18 1.71 -19.75 -9.86
N GLN A 19 2.65 -19.10 -10.56
CA GLN A 19 3.41 -19.79 -11.61
C GLN A 19 4.51 -18.89 -12.16
N ALA A 20 5.73 -19.18 -11.71
CA ALA A 20 6.87 -19.17 -12.61
C ALA A 20 6.68 -20.31 -13.61
N ASN A 21 6.79 -20.00 -14.91
CA ASN A 21 7.50 -20.76 -15.93
C ASN A 21 7.13 -20.21 -17.31
N GLY A 22 8.12 -19.61 -17.97
CA GLY A 22 8.08 -19.45 -19.42
C GLY A 22 8.27 -20.81 -20.11
N PRO A 23 7.94 -20.85 -21.39
CA PRO A 23 8.80 -21.56 -22.31
C PRO A 23 9.26 -20.68 -23.47
N GLU A 24 10.49 -20.97 -23.86
CA GLU A 24 11.20 -20.57 -25.05
C GLU A 24 10.35 -20.75 -26.32
N SER A 25 10.50 -19.82 -27.26
CA SER A 25 10.32 -20.08 -28.69
C SER A 25 11.25 -19.17 -29.46
N ASP A 26 12.44 -19.72 -29.68
CA ASP A 26 12.98 -19.99 -31.01
C ASP A 26 12.40 -19.14 -32.15
N ARG A 27 13.20 -18.19 -32.64
CA ARG A 27 13.06 -17.65 -33.99
C ARG A 27 14.42 -17.25 -34.54
N THR A 28 14.98 -18.20 -35.28
CA THR A 28 15.91 -17.97 -36.38
C THR A 28 15.24 -17.05 -37.41
N GLN A 29 15.84 -15.89 -37.70
CA GLN A 29 15.72 -15.25 -39.01
C GLN A 29 16.81 -14.21 -39.23
N ASP A 30 17.84 -14.65 -39.95
CA ASP A 30 18.63 -13.82 -40.86
C ASP A 30 17.88 -13.84 -42.21
N PRO A 31 17.77 -12.72 -42.95
CA PRO A 31 18.74 -12.53 -44.03
C PRO A 31 19.15 -11.06 -44.28
N SER A 32 20.47 -10.89 -44.40
CA SER A 32 21.20 -10.23 -45.50
C SER A 32 20.76 -8.86 -46.06
N ASP A 33 21.79 -8.01 -46.14
CA ASP A 33 22.10 -7.03 -47.19
C ASP A 33 21.30 -5.72 -47.29
N GLN A 34 21.94 -4.63 -46.85
CA GLN A 34 22.24 -3.53 -47.77
C GLN A 34 23.43 -2.68 -47.31
N SER A 35 24.43 -2.65 -48.18
CA SER A 35 25.58 -1.76 -48.21
C SER A 35 25.13 -0.33 -48.55
N THR A 36 25.71 0.69 -47.90
CA THR A 36 26.32 1.87 -48.57
C THR A 36 26.99 2.77 -47.55
N ALA A 37 28.25 3.11 -47.83
CA ALA A 37 28.98 4.19 -47.19
C ALA A 37 28.50 5.56 -47.67
N ALA A 38 28.45 6.53 -46.76
CA ALA A 38 28.64 7.94 -47.09
C ALA A 38 29.03 8.70 -45.81
N GLU A 39 30.25 9.22 -45.82
CA GLU A 39 30.75 10.25 -44.91
C GLU A 39 29.91 11.52 -45.07
N ALA A 40 29.57 12.15 -43.95
CA ALA A 40 29.38 13.59 -43.88
C ALA A 40 29.71 14.04 -42.46
N GLU A 41 30.84 14.71 -42.34
CA GLU A 41 31.23 15.55 -41.23
C GLU A 41 30.09 16.50 -40.86
N THR A 42 29.81 16.63 -39.57
CA THR A 42 29.22 17.85 -39.03
C THR A 42 29.83 18.09 -37.65
N GLU A 43 31.00 18.72 -37.67
CA GLU A 43 31.48 19.48 -36.53
C GLU A 43 30.52 20.63 -36.23
N GLY A 44 30.31 20.87 -34.93
CA GLY A 44 29.84 22.15 -34.40
C GLY A 44 28.40 22.14 -33.91
N ASN A 45 28.20 21.89 -32.62
CA ASN A 45 27.86 22.94 -31.64
C ASN A 45 27.61 22.33 -30.24
N THR A 46 28.68 21.87 -29.59
CA THR A 46 28.71 21.55 -28.16
C THR A 46 28.83 22.84 -27.36
N ALA A 47 27.78 23.22 -26.61
CA ALA A 47 27.85 23.94 -25.31
C ALA A 47 26.55 24.71 -24.91
N GLY A 48 25.35 24.31 -25.34
CA GLY A 48 24.16 25.12 -25.01
C GLY A 48 22.79 24.45 -24.88
N SER A 49 22.66 23.12 -24.76
CA SER A 49 21.33 22.48 -24.86
C SER A 49 21.12 21.18 -24.05
N ASP A 50 21.72 21.05 -22.87
CA ASP A 50 21.51 19.85 -22.04
C ASP A 50 20.24 19.94 -21.16
N SER A 51 19.76 21.15 -20.86
CA SER A 51 18.55 21.35 -20.03
C SER A 51 17.22 21.17 -20.78
N ASP A 52 17.18 21.49 -22.07
CA ASP A 52 15.96 21.38 -22.90
C ASP A 52 15.65 19.92 -23.26
N SER A 53 16.69 19.12 -23.51
CA SER A 53 16.57 17.70 -23.85
C SER A 53 15.80 16.90 -22.79
N LEU A 54 16.03 17.18 -21.49
CA LEU A 54 15.39 16.47 -20.39
C LEU A 54 13.94 16.93 -20.14
N ALA A 55 13.63 18.19 -20.42
CA ALA A 55 12.27 18.73 -20.35
C ALA A 55 11.40 18.17 -21.48
N GLU A 56 11.98 17.98 -22.66
CA GLU A 56 11.32 17.37 -23.82
C GLU A 56 11.05 15.88 -23.60
N LEU A 57 12.03 15.14 -23.06
CA LEU A 57 11.88 13.74 -22.63
C LEU A 57 10.79 13.52 -21.56
N SER A 58 10.46 14.54 -20.76
CA SER A 58 9.37 14.44 -19.77
C SER A 58 7.97 14.60 -20.37
N ARG A 59 7.87 15.19 -21.57
CA ARG A 59 6.60 15.38 -22.29
C ARG A 59 6.23 14.18 -23.16
N ASP A 60 7.18 13.30 -23.47
CA ASP A 60 6.97 12.08 -24.24
C ASP A 60 7.26 10.81 -23.42
N PRO A 61 6.22 10.09 -22.95
CA PRO A 61 6.38 8.88 -22.15
C PRO A 61 6.93 7.68 -22.95
N GLU A 62 6.87 7.69 -24.28
CA GLU A 62 7.46 6.62 -25.09
C GLU A 62 8.97 6.83 -25.30
N ALA A 63 9.39 8.07 -25.57
CA ALA A 63 10.81 8.43 -25.64
C ALA A 63 11.55 8.09 -24.33
N LEU A 64 10.90 8.31 -23.18
CA LEU A 64 11.46 7.93 -21.87
C LEU A 64 11.60 6.41 -21.71
N ARG A 65 10.65 5.62 -22.21
CA ARG A 65 10.74 4.15 -22.18
C ARG A 65 11.85 3.64 -23.08
N GLU A 66 12.02 4.24 -24.24
CA GLU A 66 13.07 3.89 -25.18
C GLU A 66 14.47 4.24 -24.63
N ALA A 67 14.63 5.42 -24.03
CA ALA A 67 15.86 5.81 -23.35
C ALA A 67 16.21 4.89 -22.15
N MET A 68 15.20 4.32 -21.49
CA MET A 68 15.40 3.36 -20.38
C MET A 68 15.73 1.93 -20.84
N ARG A 69 15.52 1.61 -22.12
CA ARG A 69 15.79 0.28 -22.71
C ARG A 69 17.26 0.09 -23.06
N ASP A 70 17.94 1.18 -23.42
CA ASP A 70 19.37 1.22 -23.70
C ASP A 70 20.18 1.39 -22.38
N PRO A 71 21.09 0.46 -22.05
CA PRO A 71 21.85 0.50 -20.81
C PRO A 71 22.78 1.71 -20.68
N ASP A 72 23.29 2.26 -21.80
CA ASP A 72 24.24 3.36 -21.78
C ASP A 72 23.51 4.71 -21.70
N ARG A 73 22.43 4.91 -22.48
CA ARG A 73 21.54 6.08 -22.32
C ARG A 73 20.95 6.19 -20.92
N ARG A 74 20.62 5.06 -20.30
CA ARG A 74 20.16 5.04 -18.91
C ARG A 74 21.22 5.52 -17.94
N ARG A 75 22.50 5.20 -18.15
CA ARG A 75 23.59 5.69 -17.27
C ARG A 75 23.75 7.19 -17.40
N GLU A 76 23.76 7.72 -18.62
CA GLU A 76 23.85 9.16 -18.89
C GLU A 76 22.67 9.92 -18.26
N LEU A 77 21.44 9.43 -18.43
CA LEU A 77 20.27 10.03 -17.81
C LEU A 77 20.36 10.03 -16.27
N MET A 78 20.85 8.95 -15.68
CA MET A 78 21.02 8.85 -14.22
C MET A 78 22.16 9.72 -13.71
N GLU A 79 23.22 9.91 -14.49
CA GLU A 79 24.33 10.81 -14.19
C GLU A 79 23.89 12.28 -14.26
N GLN A 80 23.16 12.67 -15.31
CA GLN A 80 22.55 14.00 -15.42
C GLN A 80 21.57 14.28 -14.26
N LEU A 81 20.74 13.31 -13.89
CA LEU A 81 19.85 13.45 -12.72
C LEU A 81 20.63 13.53 -11.40
N ARG A 82 21.77 12.84 -11.30
CA ARG A 82 22.64 12.88 -10.13
C ARG A 82 23.39 14.19 -10.03
N GLU A 83 23.83 14.75 -11.14
CA GLU A 83 24.46 16.07 -11.23
C GLU A 83 23.44 17.18 -10.88
N ARG A 84 22.22 17.10 -11.40
CA ARG A 84 21.13 18.04 -11.07
C ARG A 84 20.62 17.90 -9.62
N ARG A 85 20.74 16.72 -9.02
CA ARG A 85 20.50 16.53 -7.57
C ARG A 85 21.72 16.92 -6.73
N GLY A 86 22.91 16.83 -7.33
CA GLY A 86 24.22 17.17 -6.77
C GLY A 86 24.49 18.67 -6.82
N GLU A 87 23.71 19.44 -7.58
CA GLU A 87 23.55 20.88 -7.38
C GLU A 87 22.88 21.07 -6.00
N VAL A 88 23.76 21.10 -4.99
CA VAL A 88 23.44 21.17 -3.58
C VAL A 88 22.55 22.38 -3.35
N VAL A 89 21.25 22.14 -3.22
CA VAL A 89 20.41 23.04 -2.41
C VAL A 89 21.10 23.08 -1.06
N ASP A 90 21.73 24.22 -0.78
CA ASP A 90 22.48 24.50 0.43
C ASP A 90 21.77 23.88 1.64
N ASP A 91 22.51 23.15 2.47
CA ASP A 91 21.92 22.51 3.64
C ASP A 91 21.24 23.54 4.55
N GLU A 92 21.67 24.81 4.47
CA GLU A 92 21.02 25.97 5.06
C GLU A 92 19.61 26.20 4.49
N VAL A 93 19.44 26.25 3.16
CA VAL A 93 18.12 26.39 2.50
C VAL A 93 17.19 25.21 2.82
N ARG A 94 17.72 23.99 2.93
CA ARG A 94 16.93 22.82 3.37
C ARG A 94 16.53 22.92 4.84
N ALA A 95 17.39 23.46 5.70
CA ALA A 95 17.08 23.67 7.11
C ALA A 95 16.01 24.76 7.29
N GLU A 96 16.13 25.86 6.56
CA GLU A 96 15.16 26.96 6.52
C GLU A 96 13.80 26.49 6.01
N ARG A 97 13.75 25.74 4.91
CA ARG A 97 12.50 25.15 4.40
C ARG A 97 11.84 24.23 5.43
N ARG A 98 12.62 23.43 6.15
CA ARG A 98 12.13 22.57 7.25
C ARG A 98 11.68 23.38 8.47
N ALA A 99 12.28 24.52 8.75
CA ALA A 99 11.85 25.42 9.81
C ALA A 99 10.53 26.12 9.43
N ALA A 100 10.41 26.63 8.21
CA ALA A 100 9.19 27.27 7.70
C ALA A 100 7.98 26.32 7.69
N ILE A 101 8.18 25.04 7.30
CA ILE A 101 7.11 24.03 7.36
C ILE A 101 6.68 23.75 8.81
N ARG A 102 7.65 23.63 9.74
CA ARG A 102 7.35 23.44 11.16
C ARG A 102 6.58 24.64 11.74
N GLU A 103 6.94 25.84 11.34
CA GLU A 103 6.28 27.06 11.80
C GLU A 103 4.86 27.19 11.24
N ARG A 104 4.65 26.86 9.96
CA ARG A 104 3.32 26.79 9.35
C ARG A 104 2.42 25.76 10.05
N MET A 105 2.97 24.62 10.44
CA MET A 105 2.23 23.60 11.21
C MET A 105 1.89 24.09 12.63
N ARG A 106 2.75 24.89 13.26
CA ARG A 106 2.46 25.50 14.57
C ARG A 106 1.36 26.56 14.47
N GLN A 107 1.41 27.41 13.45
CA GLN A 107 0.36 28.40 13.19
C GLN A 107 -0.99 27.73 12.91
N GLN A 108 -1.02 26.68 12.07
CA GLN A 108 -2.24 25.88 11.86
C GLN A 108 -2.77 25.20 13.13
N ARG A 109 -1.90 24.82 14.07
CA ARG A 109 -2.32 24.23 15.36
C ARG A 109 -2.74 25.28 16.39
N GLY A 110 -2.20 26.49 16.31
CA GLY A 110 -2.53 27.62 17.18
C GLY A 110 -3.91 28.20 16.85
N ASP A 111 -4.21 28.43 15.57
CA ASP A 111 -5.49 29.00 15.13
C ASP A 111 -6.67 28.00 15.20
N GLY A 112 -6.38 26.70 15.34
CA GLY A 112 -7.41 25.65 15.36
C GLY A 112 -8.04 25.38 16.73
N ARG A 113 -7.70 26.13 17.79
CA ARG A 113 -8.17 25.84 19.16
C ARG A 113 -9.49 26.50 19.54
N ASP A 114 -9.87 27.59 18.87
CA ASP A 114 -11.06 28.39 19.26
C ASP A 114 -12.26 28.26 18.30
N ALA A 115 -12.17 27.44 17.25
CA ALA A 115 -13.28 27.18 16.32
C ALA A 115 -13.36 25.71 15.90
N ARG A 116 -13.26 24.78 16.85
CA ARG A 116 -13.69 23.40 16.60
C ARG A 116 -15.21 23.38 16.57
N ASP A 117 -15.77 23.59 15.39
CA ASP A 117 -17.16 23.26 15.10
C ASP A 117 -17.39 21.78 15.50
N PRO A 118 -18.23 21.51 16.53
CA PRO A 118 -18.47 20.15 17.01
C PRO A 118 -19.05 19.25 15.91
N SER A 119 -19.69 19.82 14.88
CA SER A 119 -20.22 19.05 13.75
C SER A 119 -19.11 18.42 12.89
N VAL A 120 -17.96 19.07 12.73
CA VAL A 120 -16.84 18.55 11.94
C VAL A 120 -16.12 17.42 12.69
N VAL A 121 -16.01 17.54 14.01
CA VAL A 121 -15.44 16.50 14.87
C VAL A 121 -16.36 15.27 14.90
N GLU A 122 -17.68 15.46 14.99
CA GLU A 122 -18.64 14.36 14.87
C GLU A 122 -18.57 13.68 13.49
N HIS A 123 -18.51 14.46 12.41
CA HIS A 123 -18.54 13.90 11.06
C HIS A 123 -17.25 13.11 10.71
N PHE A 124 -16.09 13.54 11.23
CA PHE A 124 -14.84 12.79 11.10
C PHE A 124 -14.76 11.57 12.03
N GLY A 125 -15.33 11.67 13.24
CA GLY A 125 -15.50 10.54 14.17
C GLY A 125 -16.35 9.43 13.55
N ARG A 126 -17.49 9.79 12.94
CA ARG A 126 -18.40 8.85 12.26
C ARG A 126 -17.74 8.13 11.08
N ARG A 127 -16.90 8.80 10.28
CA ARG A 127 -16.20 8.11 9.16
C ARG A 127 -15.17 7.10 9.62
N SER A 128 -14.57 7.32 10.79
CA SER A 128 -13.54 6.44 11.35
C SER A 128 -14.17 5.23 12.05
N SER A 129 -15.31 5.41 12.74
CA SER A 129 -16.05 4.33 13.41
C SER A 129 -16.66 3.32 12.42
N LEU A 130 -17.11 3.78 11.25
CA LEU A 130 -17.72 2.93 10.21
C LEU A 130 -16.81 1.82 9.67
N ARG A 131 -15.47 1.95 9.79
CA ARG A 131 -14.53 0.93 9.31
C ARG A 131 -14.19 -0.15 10.33
N GLY A 132 -14.36 0.13 11.63
CA GLY A 132 -13.89 -0.75 12.69
C GLY A 132 -14.99 -1.39 13.51
N SER A 133 -16.04 -0.63 13.84
CA SER A 133 -17.00 -1.00 14.88
C SER A 133 -18.42 -0.52 14.53
N TRP A 134 -18.89 -0.84 13.33
CA TRP A 134 -20.21 -0.42 12.84
C TRP A 134 -21.37 -0.90 13.73
N TRP A 135 -21.18 -1.98 14.51
CA TRP A 135 -22.16 -2.48 15.48
C TRP A 135 -22.24 -1.65 16.77
N GLN A 136 -21.37 -0.65 16.94
CA GLN A 136 -21.48 0.36 18.00
C GLN A 136 -22.22 1.62 17.51
N ASP A 137 -22.50 1.71 16.21
CA ASP A 137 -23.33 2.76 15.67
C ASP A 137 -24.80 2.41 15.96
N ASP A 138 -25.46 3.24 16.77
CA ASP A 138 -26.84 3.02 17.21
C ASP A 138 -27.81 2.98 16.03
N ASP A 139 -27.59 3.79 14.99
CA ASP A 139 -28.46 3.84 13.81
C ASP A 139 -28.36 2.55 13.00
N ILE A 140 -27.13 2.08 12.78
CA ILE A 140 -26.88 0.81 12.07
C ILE A 140 -27.42 -0.36 12.89
N SER A 141 -27.11 -0.40 14.19
CA SER A 141 -27.54 -1.47 15.08
C SER A 141 -29.06 -1.56 15.22
N ALA A 142 -29.74 -0.41 15.30
CA ALA A 142 -31.19 -0.33 15.33
C ALA A 142 -31.81 -0.77 14.00
N SER A 143 -31.25 -0.32 12.86
CA SER A 143 -31.75 -0.71 11.53
C SER A 143 -31.66 -2.22 11.27
N LEU A 144 -30.63 -2.88 11.83
CA LEU A 144 -30.43 -4.33 11.72
C LEU A 144 -31.14 -5.12 12.82
N GLY A 145 -31.78 -4.44 13.79
CA GLY A 145 -32.42 -5.08 14.94
C GLY A 145 -31.44 -5.92 15.77
N LEU A 146 -30.20 -5.45 15.96
CA LEU A 146 -29.22 -6.19 16.76
C LEU A 146 -29.67 -6.26 18.23
N ALA A 147 -29.76 -7.48 18.75
CA ALA A 147 -29.97 -7.68 20.18
C ALA A 147 -28.72 -7.24 20.96
N GLU A 148 -28.92 -6.87 22.22
CA GLU A 148 -27.83 -6.47 23.11
C GLU A 148 -26.77 -7.58 23.27
N ASP A 149 -27.20 -8.83 23.35
CA ASP A 149 -26.29 -9.98 23.44
C ASP A 149 -25.46 -10.17 22.15
N GLN A 150 -26.05 -9.89 20.98
CA GLN A 150 -25.32 -9.91 19.71
C GLN A 150 -24.27 -8.80 19.67
N ARG A 151 -24.61 -7.59 20.12
CA ARG A 151 -23.65 -6.46 20.20
C ARG A 151 -22.46 -6.80 21.10
N ARG A 152 -22.72 -7.36 22.29
CA ARG A 152 -21.66 -7.80 23.21
C ARG A 152 -20.78 -8.90 22.62
N ALA A 153 -21.38 -9.86 21.91
CA ALA A 153 -20.63 -10.90 21.24
C ALA A 153 -19.71 -10.34 20.15
N LEU A 154 -20.19 -9.40 19.33
CA LEU A 154 -19.39 -8.71 18.31
C LEU A 154 -18.26 -7.88 18.93
N GLU A 155 -18.54 -7.17 20.03
CA GLU A 155 -17.54 -6.42 20.77
C GLU A 155 -16.45 -7.32 21.36
N ALA A 156 -16.82 -8.45 21.97
CA ALA A 156 -15.85 -9.42 22.50
C ALA A 156 -15.00 -10.04 21.38
N ALA A 157 -15.60 -10.36 20.24
CA ALA A 157 -14.89 -10.89 19.08
C ALA A 157 -13.89 -9.86 18.51
N ASP A 158 -14.28 -8.58 18.41
CA ASP A 158 -13.40 -7.52 17.95
C ASP A 158 -12.28 -7.20 18.94
N ALA A 159 -12.56 -7.23 20.25
CA ALA A 159 -11.55 -7.07 21.28
C ALA A 159 -10.46 -8.14 21.17
N LYS A 160 -10.86 -9.41 20.99
CA LYS A 160 -9.94 -10.53 20.77
C LYS A 160 -9.10 -10.34 19.49
N ARG A 161 -9.74 -9.98 18.37
CA ARG A 161 -9.04 -9.68 17.11
C ARG A 161 -8.05 -8.54 17.28
N SER A 162 -8.46 -7.47 17.95
CA SER A 162 -7.65 -6.27 18.16
C SER A 162 -6.44 -6.54 19.04
N GLU A 163 -6.58 -7.38 20.06
CA GLU A 163 -5.48 -7.84 20.91
C GLU A 163 -4.45 -8.63 20.09
N ALA A 164 -4.89 -9.67 19.37
CA ALA A 164 -4.03 -10.46 18.50
C ALA A 164 -3.34 -9.58 17.43
N ALA A 165 -4.06 -8.64 16.83
CA ALA A 165 -3.50 -7.72 15.85
C ALA A 165 -2.44 -6.78 16.45
N ARG A 166 -2.58 -6.36 17.71
CA ARG A 166 -1.55 -5.55 18.39
C ARG A 166 -0.31 -6.39 18.66
N GLU A 167 -0.47 -7.60 19.18
CA GLU A 167 0.63 -8.52 19.46
C GLU A 167 1.44 -8.82 18.18
N HIS A 168 0.79 -9.25 17.11
CA HIS A 168 1.49 -9.57 15.86
C HIS A 168 2.13 -8.34 15.20
N ARG A 169 1.53 -7.15 15.30
CA ARG A 169 2.18 -5.92 14.82
C ARG A 169 3.43 -5.57 15.62
N GLN A 170 3.44 -5.82 16.92
CA GLN A 170 4.64 -5.64 17.76
C GLN A 170 5.73 -6.63 17.34
N THR A 171 5.40 -7.91 17.19
CA THR A 171 6.34 -8.93 16.69
C THR A 171 6.91 -8.56 15.32
N LEU A 172 6.06 -8.10 14.40
CA LEU A 172 6.50 -7.64 13.07
C LEU A 172 7.44 -6.43 13.14
N ALA A 173 7.16 -5.46 14.03
CA ALA A 173 8.00 -4.29 14.22
C ALA A 173 9.37 -4.67 14.79
N GLU A 174 9.40 -5.57 15.79
CA GLU A 174 10.61 -6.10 16.40
C GLU A 174 11.45 -6.90 15.39
N ALA A 175 10.85 -7.85 14.68
CA ALA A 175 11.52 -8.64 13.65
C ALA A 175 12.08 -7.75 12.53
N THR A 176 11.35 -6.69 12.15
CA THR A 176 11.83 -5.72 11.14
C THR A 176 13.03 -4.91 11.67
N ALA A 177 13.02 -4.50 12.93
CA ALA A 177 14.15 -3.80 13.53
C ALA A 177 15.39 -4.71 13.62
N GLN A 178 15.21 -5.96 14.04
CA GLN A 178 16.28 -6.96 14.09
C GLN A 178 16.83 -7.26 12.70
N LEU A 179 15.97 -7.38 11.69
CA LEU A 179 16.39 -7.66 10.31
C LEU A 179 17.25 -6.52 9.75
N ARG A 180 16.93 -5.27 10.08
CA ARG A 180 17.77 -4.12 9.70
C ARG A 180 19.14 -4.15 10.36
N ALA A 181 19.22 -4.53 11.64
CA ALA A 181 20.50 -4.66 12.35
C ALA A 181 21.35 -5.80 11.77
N GLN A 182 20.75 -6.96 11.56
CA GLN A 182 21.42 -8.17 11.09
C GLN A 182 21.84 -8.11 9.62
N LEU A 183 21.11 -7.36 8.78
CA LEU A 183 21.53 -7.06 7.42
C LEU A 183 22.85 -6.27 7.36
N ALA A 184 23.13 -5.44 8.37
CA ALA A 184 24.42 -4.73 8.45
C ALA A 184 25.58 -5.68 8.78
N GLU A 185 25.31 -6.79 9.47
CA GLU A 185 26.27 -7.80 9.92
C GLU A 185 26.40 -8.99 8.94
N ALA A 186 25.55 -9.04 7.90
CA ALA A 186 25.49 -10.07 6.86
C ALA A 186 25.26 -11.52 7.37
N GLU A 187 24.62 -11.69 8.53
CA GLU A 187 24.32 -13.01 9.09
C GLU A 187 23.11 -13.67 8.40
N ARG A 188 23.38 -14.50 7.38
CA ARG A 188 22.33 -15.13 6.54
C ARG A 188 21.32 -15.98 7.32
N GLU A 189 21.76 -16.73 8.32
CA GLU A 189 20.86 -17.63 9.07
C GLU A 189 19.90 -16.85 9.98
N SER A 190 20.40 -15.77 10.59
CA SER A 190 19.60 -14.83 11.37
C SER A 190 18.53 -14.15 10.51
N ILE A 191 18.90 -13.70 9.29
CA ILE A 191 17.98 -13.10 8.33
C ILE A 191 16.87 -14.07 7.91
N ARG A 192 17.19 -15.35 7.66
CA ARG A 192 16.17 -16.37 7.30
C ARG A 192 15.15 -16.57 8.41
N ARG A 193 15.61 -16.76 9.65
CA ARG A 193 14.73 -16.90 10.82
C ARG A 193 13.78 -15.69 10.96
N LEU A 194 14.28 -14.47 10.73
CA LEU A 194 13.46 -13.26 10.81
C LEU A 194 12.42 -13.15 9.69
N ILE A 195 12.74 -13.64 8.50
CA ILE A 195 11.77 -13.75 7.40
C ILE A 195 10.66 -14.75 7.77
N ASP A 196 11.03 -15.90 8.34
CA ASP A 196 10.07 -16.93 8.76
C ASP A 196 9.15 -16.40 9.87
N GLN A 197 9.72 -15.75 10.90
CA GLN A 197 8.95 -15.10 11.97
C GLN A 197 7.98 -14.04 11.43
N ARG A 198 8.40 -13.28 10.42
CA ARG A 198 7.53 -12.28 9.76
C ARG A 198 6.38 -12.96 9.00
N ALA A 199 6.66 -14.06 8.32
CA ALA A 199 5.64 -14.84 7.61
C ALA A 199 4.62 -15.46 8.59
N GLU A 200 5.10 -16.02 9.70
CA GLU A 200 4.27 -16.57 10.78
C GLU A 200 3.37 -15.51 11.40
N ALA A 201 3.91 -14.33 11.75
CA ALA A 201 3.13 -13.24 12.32
C ALA A 201 2.07 -12.70 11.33
N ALA A 202 2.38 -12.68 10.02
CA ALA A 202 1.42 -12.30 9.00
C ALA A 202 0.30 -13.35 8.84
N ALA A 203 0.64 -14.65 8.89
CA ALA A 203 -0.34 -15.73 8.84
C ALA A 203 -1.26 -15.72 10.07
N ALA A 204 -0.70 -15.51 11.27
CA ALA A 204 -1.47 -15.43 12.50
C ALA A 204 -2.44 -14.24 12.51
N LEU A 205 -2.04 -13.09 11.95
CA LEU A 205 -2.94 -11.95 11.76
C LEU A 205 -4.11 -12.29 10.82
N ALA A 206 -3.83 -12.97 9.70
CA ALA A 206 -4.87 -13.39 8.76
C ALA A 206 -5.84 -14.43 9.38
N GLU A 207 -5.32 -15.32 10.22
CA GLU A 207 -6.14 -16.26 10.99
C GLU A 207 -7.04 -15.55 11.99
N ALA A 208 -6.52 -14.57 12.74
CA ALA A 208 -7.33 -13.75 13.65
C ALA A 208 -8.42 -12.96 12.90
N GLU A 209 -8.12 -12.44 11.71
CA GLU A 209 -9.11 -11.78 10.83
C GLU A 209 -10.20 -12.76 10.37
N ARG A 210 -9.82 -13.99 9.97
CA ARG A 210 -10.75 -15.05 9.57
C ARG A 210 -11.68 -15.44 10.72
N ASP A 211 -11.12 -15.70 11.90
CA ASP A 211 -11.88 -16.14 13.06
C ASP A 211 -12.86 -15.07 13.54
N TRP A 212 -12.47 -13.79 13.45
CA TRP A 212 -13.39 -12.69 13.68
C TRP A 212 -14.54 -12.67 12.67
N MET A 213 -14.26 -12.81 11.37
CA MET A 213 -15.33 -12.86 10.35
C MET A 213 -16.29 -14.03 10.59
N LEU A 214 -15.77 -15.21 10.94
CA LEU A 214 -16.60 -16.36 11.31
C LEU A 214 -17.46 -16.05 12.54
N GLY A 215 -16.88 -15.43 13.58
CA GLY A 215 -17.63 -15.01 14.76
C GLY A 215 -18.75 -14.02 14.43
N VAL A 216 -18.54 -13.10 13.49
CA VAL A 216 -19.61 -12.20 13.00
C VAL A 216 -20.72 -12.99 12.31
N LEU A 217 -20.36 -13.93 11.41
CA LEU A 217 -21.33 -14.74 10.67
C LEU A 217 -22.12 -15.70 11.58
N GLU A 218 -21.52 -16.18 12.67
CA GLU A 218 -22.20 -16.99 13.68
C GLU A 218 -23.13 -16.17 14.57
N THR A 219 -22.78 -14.90 14.81
CA THR A 219 -23.57 -14.00 15.67
C THR A 219 -24.77 -13.40 14.93
N LEU A 220 -24.61 -13.07 13.65
CA LEU A 220 -25.64 -12.46 12.83
C LEU A 220 -26.46 -13.51 12.09
N SER A 221 -27.77 -13.26 11.96
CA SER A 221 -28.60 -14.09 11.07
C SER A 221 -28.36 -13.76 9.59
N ASP A 222 -28.68 -14.70 8.70
CA ASP A 222 -28.59 -14.51 7.25
C ASP A 222 -29.35 -13.25 6.77
N GLU A 223 -30.51 -12.95 7.37
CA GLU A 223 -31.29 -11.76 7.02
C GLU A 223 -30.62 -10.47 7.51
N GLN A 224 -29.99 -10.48 8.68
CA GLN A 224 -29.19 -9.34 9.17
C GLN A 224 -27.96 -9.10 8.30
N ILE A 225 -27.29 -10.16 7.84
CA ILE A 225 -26.13 -10.04 6.93
C ILE A 225 -26.58 -9.43 5.59
N LYS A 226 -27.70 -9.89 5.02
CA LYS A 226 -28.27 -9.31 3.79
C LYS A 226 -28.66 -7.84 3.97
N ALA A 227 -29.31 -7.51 5.09
CA ALA A 227 -29.69 -6.13 5.41
C ALA A 227 -28.44 -5.24 5.54
N LEU A 228 -27.40 -5.70 6.24
CA LEU A 228 -26.13 -4.99 6.37
C LEU A 228 -25.48 -4.72 5.01
N ALA A 229 -25.43 -5.73 4.12
CA ALA A 229 -24.87 -5.57 2.79
C ALA A 229 -25.66 -4.59 1.90
N ARG A 230 -27.00 -4.56 2.04
CA ARG A 230 -27.89 -3.73 1.23
C ARG A 230 -27.95 -2.28 1.72
N GLU A 231 -28.09 -2.10 3.03
CA GLU A 231 -28.41 -0.80 3.64
C GLU A 231 -27.14 -0.07 4.08
N HIS A 232 -26.08 -0.81 4.41
CA HIS A 232 -24.82 -0.26 4.90
C HIS A 232 -23.59 -0.86 4.18
N PRO A 233 -23.47 -0.67 2.85
CA PRO A 233 -22.42 -1.30 2.05
C PRO A 233 -21.00 -0.94 2.51
N GLN A 234 -20.81 0.25 3.11
CA GLN A 234 -19.53 0.68 3.69
C GLN A 234 -19.14 -0.16 4.92
N ALA A 235 -20.09 -0.50 5.79
CA ALA A 235 -19.87 -1.33 6.97
C ALA A 235 -19.60 -2.78 6.55
N PHE A 236 -20.34 -3.27 5.55
CA PHE A 236 -20.12 -4.57 4.94
C PHE A 236 -18.76 -4.69 4.24
N ALA A 237 -18.31 -3.65 3.53
CA ALA A 237 -16.97 -3.62 2.95
C ALA A 237 -15.85 -3.60 4.03
N GLY A 238 -16.14 -3.02 5.21
CA GLY A 238 -15.27 -3.08 6.38
C GLY A 238 -15.08 -4.51 6.92
N LEU A 239 -16.14 -5.33 6.88
CA LEU A 239 -16.08 -6.76 7.24
C LEU A 239 -15.18 -7.57 6.30
N ALA A 240 -15.26 -7.32 4.99
CA ALA A 240 -14.50 -8.05 3.98
C ALA A 240 -13.00 -7.65 3.91
N GLY A 241 -12.49 -6.93 4.91
CA GLY A 241 -11.08 -6.57 4.98
C GLY A 241 -10.66 -5.57 3.91
N GLY A 242 -11.50 -4.57 3.61
CA GLY A 242 -11.26 -3.49 2.65
C GLY A 242 -9.99 -2.65 2.89
N ARG A 243 -8.82 -3.27 2.69
CA ARG A 243 -7.53 -2.64 2.40
C ARG A 243 -7.57 -2.27 0.91
N ARG A 244 -7.89 -1.00 0.65
CA ARG A 244 -7.41 -0.32 -0.56
C ARG A 244 -6.08 0.34 -0.22
#